data_AF-A0A375GFJ1-F1
#
_entry.id   AF-A0A375GFJ1-F1
#
_cell.length_a   1.000
_cell.length_b   1.000
_cell.length_c   1.000
_cell.angle_alpha   90.00
_cell.angle_beta   90.00
_cell.angle_gamma   90.00
#
_symmetry.space_group_name_H-M   'P 1'
#
loop_
_entity.id
_entity.type
_entity.pdbx_description
1 polymer ?
#
loop_
_entity_poly.entity_id
_entity_poly.type
_entity_poly.pdbx_seq_one_letter_code
_entity_poly.pdbx_strand_id
1 'polypeptide(L)'
;MANEAGMSIATFHSHFKAVTNTSPMQYLKSTRLHHARLLMLRNEMSAARASSEVGYESPSQFSREFKRLFGRSPVDEVRRMKESFAIPAAHPGSMYVSSH
;
A
#
# COMPACT_ATOMS: atom_id res chain seq x y z
N MET A 1 28.81 -14.96 -29.54
CA MET A 1 27.88 -13.92 -30.05
C MET A 1 27.43 -13.09 -28.86
N ALA A 2 28.11 -11.97 -28.63
CA ALA A 2 27.70 -10.92 -27.70
C ALA A 2 27.08 -9.81 -28.56
N ASN A 3 25.74 -9.63 -28.56
CA ASN A 3 25.14 -8.35 -28.93
C ASN A 3 23.61 -8.22 -28.71
N GLU A 4 23.04 -8.59 -27.55
CA GLU A 4 21.62 -8.23 -27.25
C GLU A 4 21.42 -7.71 -25.81
N ALA A 5 22.45 -7.07 -25.25
CA ALA A 5 22.41 -6.47 -23.91
C ALA A 5 22.65 -4.93 -23.92
N GLY A 6 22.32 -4.26 -25.02
CA GLY A 6 22.68 -2.85 -25.28
C GLY A 6 21.69 -1.78 -24.83
N MET A 7 20.44 -2.11 -24.52
CA MET A 7 19.49 -1.19 -23.86
C MET A 7 19.24 -1.67 -22.44
N SER A 8 20.32 -1.57 -21.67
CA SER A 8 20.44 -1.97 -20.27
C SER A 8 19.34 -1.37 -19.39
N ILE A 9 18.93 -2.15 -18.38
CA ILE A 9 18.15 -1.76 -17.18
C ILE A 9 18.47 -0.34 -16.68
N ALA A 10 19.71 0.14 -16.85
CA ALA A 10 20.13 1.51 -16.55
C ALA A 10 19.31 2.61 -17.28
N THR A 11 18.95 2.42 -18.56
CA THR A 11 18.15 3.40 -19.32
C THR A 11 16.71 3.43 -18.84
N PHE A 12 16.13 2.27 -18.54
CA PHE A 12 14.81 2.17 -17.90
C PHE A 12 14.82 2.83 -16.51
N HIS A 13 15.85 2.59 -15.70
CA HIS A 13 16.03 3.22 -14.39
C HIS A 13 16.14 4.75 -14.49
N SER A 14 16.90 5.25 -15.47
CA SER A 14 17.09 6.69 -15.69
C SER A 14 15.79 7.36 -16.15
N HIS A 15 15.09 6.78 -17.14
CA HIS A 15 13.80 7.29 -17.61
C HIS A 15 12.71 7.21 -16.52
N PHE A 16 12.64 6.11 -15.78
CA PHE A 16 11.64 5.94 -14.72
C PHE A 16 11.87 6.91 -13.56
N LYS A 17 13.13 7.12 -13.17
CA LYS A 17 13.49 8.11 -12.15
C LYS A 17 13.26 9.55 -12.63
N ALA A 18 13.51 9.83 -13.92
CA ALA A 18 13.23 11.13 -14.53
C ALA A 18 11.73 11.48 -14.57
N VAL A 19 10.86 10.48 -14.64
CA VAL A 19 9.39 10.67 -14.71
C VAL A 19 8.72 10.58 -13.32
N THR A 20 9.22 9.76 -12.40
CA THR A 20 8.56 9.49 -11.09
C THR A 20 9.34 9.98 -9.86
N ASN A 21 10.54 10.55 -10.04
CA ASN A 21 11.46 10.96 -8.96
C ASN A 21 11.82 9.85 -7.95
N THR A 22 11.47 8.60 -8.24
CA THR A 22 11.58 7.47 -7.32
C THR A 22 12.27 6.30 -8.02
N SER A 23 13.08 5.52 -7.29
CA SER A 23 13.71 4.32 -7.84
C SER A 23 12.63 3.29 -8.25
N PRO A 24 12.73 2.63 -9.42
CA PRO A 24 11.76 1.64 -9.90
C PRO A 24 11.37 0.59 -8.84
N MET A 25 12.36 0.15 -8.05
CA MET A 25 12.16 -0.82 -6.98
C MET A 25 11.32 -0.26 -5.82
N GLN A 26 11.50 1.01 -5.46
CA GLN A 26 10.72 1.65 -4.39
C GLN A 26 9.27 1.91 -4.85
N TYR A 27 9.09 2.28 -6.12
CA TYR A 27 7.77 2.41 -6.71
C TYR A 27 7.03 1.07 -6.74
N LEU A 28 7.67 0.01 -7.22
CA LEU A 28 7.09 -1.33 -7.24
C LEU A 28 6.70 -1.81 -5.83
N LYS A 29 7.55 -1.57 -4.83
CA LYS A 29 7.22 -1.87 -3.42
C LYS A 29 5.98 -1.10 -2.95
N SER A 30 5.93 0.20 -3.21
CA SER A 30 4.76 1.02 -2.85
C SER A 30 3.48 0.48 -3.49
N THR A 31 3.52 0.17 -4.80
CA THR A 31 2.37 -0.39 -5.53
C THR A 31 1.92 -1.73 -4.96
N ARG A 32 2.86 -2.64 -4.64
CA ARG A 32 2.55 -3.93 -4.00
C ARG A 32 1.90 -3.76 -2.63
N LEU A 33 2.43 -2.85 -1.81
CA LEU A 33 1.88 -2.57 -0.47
C LEU A 33 0.47 -1.96 -0.54
N HIS A 34 0.21 -1.08 -1.52
CA HIS A 34 -1.14 -0.56 -1.78
C HIS A 34 -2.09 -1.65 -2.28
N HIS A 35 -1.63 -2.54 -3.15
CA HIS A 35 -2.46 -3.65 -3.62
C HIS A 35 -2.82 -4.61 -2.47
N ALA A 36 -1.86 -4.95 -1.61
CA ALA A 36 -2.12 -5.76 -0.42
C ALA A 36 -3.17 -5.11 0.50
N ARG A 37 -3.09 -3.80 0.72
CA ARG A 37 -4.07 -3.04 1.49
C ARG A 37 -5.49 -3.20 0.95
N LEU A 38 -5.65 -3.13 -0.38
CA LEU A 38 -6.94 -3.33 -1.03
C LEU A 38 -7.44 -4.78 -0.91
N LEU A 39 -6.56 -5.77 -1.06
CA LEU A 39 -6.91 -7.19 -0.89
C LEU A 39 -7.37 -7.50 0.53
N MET A 40 -6.65 -6.99 1.54
CA MET A 40 -7.03 -7.18 2.95
C MET A 40 -8.37 -6.50 3.29
N LEU A 41 -8.64 -5.33 2.70
CA LEU A 41 -9.89 -4.62 2.92
C LEU A 41 -11.09 -5.29 2.23
N ARG A 42 -10.95 -5.63 0.95
CA ARG A 42 -12.07 -6.10 0.11
C ARG A 42 -12.35 -7.59 0.26
N ASN A 43 -11.31 -8.40 0.43
CA ASN A 43 -11.42 -9.86 0.43
C ASN A 43 -11.26 -10.44 1.84
N GLU A 44 -11.28 -9.60 2.87
CA GLU A 44 -11.07 -9.97 4.28
C GLU A 44 -9.81 -10.83 4.50
N MET A 45 -8.81 -10.59 3.66
CA MET A 45 -7.60 -11.39 3.61
C MET A 45 -6.68 -11.05 4.79
N SER A 46 -6.07 -12.08 5.39
CA SER A 46 -5.05 -11.86 6.41
C SER A 46 -3.79 -11.22 5.83
N ALA A 47 -3.05 -10.48 6.65
CA ALA A 47 -1.79 -9.86 6.24
C ALA A 47 -0.76 -10.88 5.70
N ALA A 48 -0.73 -12.09 6.28
CA ALA A 48 0.15 -13.16 5.82
C ALA A 48 -0.21 -13.59 4.39
N ARG A 49 -1.50 -13.85 4.11
CA ARG A 49 -1.95 -14.26 2.77
C ARG A 49 -1.77 -13.13 1.76
N ALA A 50 -2.12 -11.90 2.13
CA ALA A 50 -1.92 -10.73 1.27
C ALA A 50 -0.44 -10.48 0.96
N SER A 51 0.46 -10.77 1.89
CA SER A 51 1.91 -10.66 1.65
C SER A 51 2.40 -11.65 0.59
N SER A 52 1.92 -12.90 0.62
CA SER A 52 2.25 -13.91 -0.38
C SER A 52 1.69 -13.55 -1.75
N GLU A 53 0.44 -13.07 -1.83
CA GLU A 53 -0.22 -12.67 -3.09
C GLU A 53 0.50 -11.51 -3.80
N VAL A 54 1.09 -10.58 -3.06
CA VAL A 54 1.84 -9.45 -3.65
C VAL A 54 3.34 -9.72 -3.80
N GLY A 55 3.77 -10.97 -3.56
CA GLY A 55 5.13 -11.44 -3.84
C GLY A 55 6.17 -11.12 -2.76
N TYR A 56 5.76 -11.10 -1.48
CA TYR A 56 6.70 -11.12 -0.35
C TYR A 56 6.96 -12.54 0.10
N GLU A 57 8.24 -12.87 0.28
CA GLU A 57 8.67 -14.15 0.83
C GLU A 57 8.45 -14.24 2.34
N SER A 58 8.50 -13.10 3.04
CA SER A 58 8.36 -13.03 4.50
C SER A 58 7.24 -12.09 4.93
N PRO A 59 6.22 -12.59 5.65
CA PRO A 59 5.18 -11.77 6.27
C PRO A 59 5.73 -10.71 7.24
N SER A 60 6.86 -11.00 7.90
CA SER A 60 7.54 -10.08 8.82
C SER A 60 8.18 -8.91 8.08
N GLN A 61 8.81 -9.17 6.92
CA GLN A 61 9.37 -8.11 6.06
C GLN A 61 8.25 -7.23 5.52
N PHE A 62 7.18 -7.84 5.01
CA PHE A 62 5.98 -7.14 4.55
C PHE A 62 5.43 -6.22 5.64
N SER A 63 5.24 -6.74 6.85
CA SER A 63 4.66 -5.96 7.96
C SER A 63 5.53 -4.76 8.34
N ARG A 64 6.86 -4.89 8.32
CA ARG A 64 7.79 -3.77 8.56
C ARG A 64 7.70 -2.71 7.47
N GLU A 65 7.72 -3.11 6.19
CA GLU A 65 7.63 -2.15 5.09
C GLU A 65 6.24 -1.50 5.00
N PHE A 66 5.17 -2.26 5.25
CA PHE A 66 3.81 -1.75 5.33
C PHE A 66 3.69 -0.69 6.42
N LYS A 67 4.18 -0.97 7.64
CA LYS A 67 4.19 0.00 8.74
C LYS A 67 5.02 1.24 8.41
N ARG A 68 6.14 1.08 7.68
CA ARG A 68 6.96 2.21 7.24
C ARG A 68 6.23 3.11 6.25
N LEU A 69 5.41 2.54 5.35
CA LEU A 69 4.68 3.30 4.32
C LEU A 69 3.37 3.90 4.83
N PHE A 70 2.58 3.16 5.61
CA PHE A 70 1.24 3.56 6.07
C PHE A 70 1.20 4.05 7.53
N GLY A 71 2.32 3.95 8.26
CA GLY A 71 2.44 4.36 9.65
C GLY A 71 1.80 3.41 10.68
N ARG A 72 1.11 2.36 10.23
CA ARG A 72 0.33 1.43 11.07
C ARG A 72 0.52 -0.02 10.65
N SER A 73 0.16 -0.95 11.51
CA SER A 73 0.18 -2.37 11.15
C SER A 73 -0.89 -2.66 10.07
N PRO A 74 -0.70 -3.72 9.25
CA PRO A 74 -1.71 -4.12 8.26
C PRO A 74 -3.12 -4.31 8.85
N VAL A 75 -3.20 -4.90 10.04
CA VAL A 75 -4.48 -5.18 10.73
C VAL A 75 -5.14 -3.88 11.19
N ASP A 76 -4.38 -2.97 11.79
CA ASP A 76 -4.91 -1.68 12.26
C ASP A 76 -5.34 -0.78 11.09
N GLU A 77 -4.64 -0.86 9.97
CA GLU A 77 -5.01 -0.13 8.76
C GLU A 77 -6.33 -0.62 8.18
N VAL A 78 -6.53 -1.94 8.09
CA VAL A 78 -7.82 -2.51 7.62
C VAL A 78 -8.94 -2.16 8.57
N ARG A 79 -8.72 -2.24 9.89
CA ARG A 79 -9.71 -1.85 10.89
C ARG A 79 -10.10 -0.38 10.71
N ARG A 80 -9.13 0.53 10.66
CA ARG A 80 -9.34 1.96 10.43
C ARG A 80 -10.11 2.23 9.14
N MET A 81 -9.74 1.55 8.05
CA MET A 81 -10.43 1.71 6.76
C MET A 81 -11.86 1.21 6.86
N LYS A 82 -12.12 0.04 7.46
CA LYS A 82 -13.48 -0.44 7.69
C LYS A 82 -14.30 0.56 8.52
N GLU A 83 -13.72 1.18 9.55
CA GLU A 83 -14.36 2.22 10.36
C GLU A 83 -14.56 3.56 9.62
N SER A 84 -13.69 3.89 8.66
CA SER A 84 -13.79 5.14 7.89
C SER A 84 -14.69 5.01 6.65
N PHE A 85 -14.79 3.81 6.06
CA PHE A 85 -15.64 3.50 4.91
C PHE A 85 -17.01 2.95 5.32
N ALA A 86 -17.14 2.34 6.50
CA ALA A 86 -18.42 2.30 7.19
C ALA A 86 -18.72 3.74 7.58
N ILE A 87 -19.70 4.36 6.91
CA ILE A 87 -20.30 5.63 7.30
C ILE A 87 -20.36 5.66 8.84
N PRO A 88 -19.84 6.70 9.53
CA PRO A 88 -19.89 6.71 10.99
C PRO A 88 -21.35 6.53 11.38
N ALA A 89 -21.65 5.50 12.19
CA ALA A 89 -22.93 5.45 12.88
C ALA A 89 -23.10 6.81 13.55
N ALA A 90 -24.15 7.54 13.15
CA ALA A 90 -24.37 8.93 13.51
C ALA A 90 -24.01 9.14 14.98
N HIS A 91 -22.98 9.95 15.26
CA HIS A 91 -22.65 10.30 16.63
C HIS A 91 -23.89 10.96 17.25
N PRO A 92 -24.52 10.39 18.29
CA PRO A 92 -25.65 11.02 18.97
C PRO A 92 -25.10 12.11 19.90
N GLY A 93 -24.49 13.14 19.32
CA GLY A 93 -23.78 14.16 20.10
C GLY A 93 -23.47 15.46 19.37
N SER A 94 -23.59 15.54 18.04
CA SER A 94 -23.49 16.84 17.36
C SER A 94 -24.87 17.51 17.35
N MET A 95 -25.28 17.98 18.52
CA MET A 95 -26.36 18.94 18.67
C MET A 95 -25.92 20.23 17.97
N TYR A 96 -26.24 20.38 16.68
CA TYR A 96 -26.11 21.66 15.99
C TYR A 96 -27.14 22.61 16.60
N VAL A 97 -26.70 23.41 17.57
CA VAL A 97 -27.48 24.57 18.01
C VAL A 97 -27.44 25.58 16.87
N SER A 98 -28.50 25.62 16.07
CA SER A 98 -28.80 26.80 15.25
C SER A 98 -28.96 27.98 16.19
N SER A 99 -28.01 28.93 16.14
CA SER A 99 -28.23 30.25 16.69
C SER A 99 -29.09 31.02 15.67
N HIS A 100 -30.32 31.36 16.07
CA HIS A 100 -31.09 32.48 15.50
C HIS A 100 -30.78 33.73 16.31
#